data_AF-A0A2E4Z4H8-F1
#
_entry.id   AF-A0A2E4Z4H8-F1
#
_cell.length_a   1.000
_cell.length_b   1.000
_cell.length_c   1.000
_cell.angle_alpha   90.00
_cell.angle_beta   90.00
_cell.angle_gamma   90.00
#
_symmetry.space_group_name_H-M   'P 1'
#
loop_
_entity.id
_entity.type
_entity.pdbx_description
1 polymer ?
#
loop_
_entity_poly.entity_id
_entity_poly.type
_entity_poly.pdbx_seq_one_letter_code
_entity_poly.pdbx_strand_id
1 'polypeptide(L)' 'MALPASANDWDALDQTGAVAIMRHALAPGTGDPADFELDDCSTQRILSDAGRD' A
#
# COMPACT_ATOMS: atom_id res chain seq x y z
N MET A 1 11.81 -17.19 -20.46
CA MET A 1 11.51 -15.78 -20.76
C MET A 1 10.36 -15.35 -19.88
N ALA A 2 10.51 -14.28 -19.09
CA ALA A 2 9.40 -13.70 -18.35
C ALA A 2 8.46 -12.97 -19.32
N LEU A 3 7.15 -13.22 -19.21
CA LEU A 3 6.12 -12.48 -19.94
C LEU A 3 6.01 -11.06 -19.33
N PRO A 4 5.73 -10.03 -20.14
CA PRO A 4 5.50 -8.69 -19.61
C PRO A 4 4.28 -8.71 -18.67
N ALA A 5 4.44 -8.19 -17.46
CA ALA A 5 3.33 -8.00 -16.54
C ALA A 5 2.39 -6.91 -17.08
N SER A 6 1.12 -7.25 -17.26
CA SER A 6 0.05 -6.30 -17.56
C SER A 6 -0.47 -5.66 -16.27
N ALA A 7 -0.87 -4.39 -16.32
CA ALA A 7 -1.25 -3.59 -15.14
C ALA A 7 -2.45 -4.13 -14.32
N ASN A 8 -3.14 -5.18 -14.79
CA ASN A 8 -4.25 -5.85 -14.10
C ASN A 8 -4.22 -7.38 -14.23
N ASP A 9 -3.05 -7.95 -14.53
CA ASP A 9 -2.89 -9.41 -14.60
C ASP A 9 -2.59 -9.96 -13.21
N TRP A 10 -3.63 -10.03 -12.37
CA TRP A 10 -3.52 -10.51 -10.99
C TRP A 10 -3.12 -11.99 -10.92
N ASP A 11 -3.51 -12.78 -11.92
CA ASP A 11 -3.13 -14.19 -12.06
C ASP A 11 -1.59 -14.34 -12.16
N ALA A 12 -0.86 -13.30 -12.57
CA ALA A 12 0.59 -13.32 -12.60
C ALA A 12 1.23 -13.50 -11.21
N LEU A 13 0.52 -13.16 -10.12
CA LEU A 13 1.01 -13.32 -8.75
C LEU A 13 0.97 -14.78 -8.26
N ASP A 14 0.20 -15.66 -8.91
CA ASP A 14 0.14 -17.09 -8.56
C ASP A 14 1.42 -17.85 -8.97
N GLN A 15 2.29 -17.22 -9.75
CA GLN A 15 3.55 -17.82 -10.19
C GLN A 15 4.59 -17.83 -9.06
N THR A 16 5.29 -18.95 -8.91
CA THR A 16 6.43 -19.07 -7.99
C THR A 16 7.50 -18.03 -8.33
N GLY A 17 7.84 -17.19 -7.35
CA GLY A 17 8.84 -16.13 -7.51
C GLY A 17 8.29 -14.80 -8.05
N ALA A 18 6.96 -14.65 -8.14
CA ALA A 18 6.34 -13.36 -8.43
C ALA A 18 6.65 -12.32 -7.33
N VAL A 19 6.82 -11.06 -7.74
CA VAL A 19 7.05 -9.93 -6.84
C VAL A 19 6.03 -8.84 -7.18
N ALA A 20 5.27 -8.41 -6.17
CA ALA A 20 4.34 -7.29 -6.27
C ALA A 20 4.93 -6.05 -5.62
N ILE A 21 4.77 -4.89 -6.27
CA ILE A 21 5.05 -3.57 -5.69
C ILE A 21 3.76 -2.78 -5.76
N MET A 22 3.27 -2.31 -4.61
CA MET A 22 2.03 -1.56 -4.51
C MET A 22 2.28 -0.25 -3.77
N ARG A 23 1.67 0.84 -4.27
CA ARG A 23 1.59 2.09 -3.53
C ARG A 23 0.40 2.00 -2.58
N HIS A 24 0.56 2.55 -1.37
CA HIS A 24 -0.56 2.67 -0.43
C HIS A 24 -1.71 3.50 -1.02
N ALA A 25 -2.93 3.26 -0.55
CA ALA A 25 -4.12 4.03 -0.93
C ALA A 25 -4.11 5.45 -0.34
N LEU A 26 -5.20 6.21 -0.50
CA LEU A 26 -5.22 7.61 -0.10
C LEU A 26 -5.02 7.81 1.42
N ALA A 27 -3.89 8.43 1.78
CA ALA A 27 -3.56 8.91 3.12
C ALA A 27 -3.16 10.40 3.02
N PRO A 28 -4.09 11.34 3.21
CA PRO A 28 -3.83 12.77 3.04
C PRO A 28 -2.75 13.31 3.98
N GLY A 29 -2.01 14.33 3.52
CA GLY A 29 -0.92 14.94 4.28
C GLY A 29 0.45 14.29 4.04
N THR A 30 1.45 14.75 4.78
CA THR A 30 2.85 14.32 4.66
C THR A 30 3.45 14.08 6.04
N GLY A 31 4.17 12.98 6.22
CA GLY A 31 4.75 12.60 7.51
C GLY A 31 3.70 12.11 8.50
N ASP A 32 4.13 11.77 9.71
CA ASP A 32 3.25 11.49 10.83
C ASP A 32 2.87 12.79 11.58
N PRO A 33 1.73 12.80 12.29
CA PRO A 33 1.30 13.92 13.12
C PRO A 33 2.31 14.31 14.21
N ALA A 34 2.15 15.52 14.75
CA ALA A 34 3.06 16.06 15.79
C ALA A 34 2.98 15.28 17.11
N ASP A 35 1.86 14.62 17.37
CA ASP A 35 1.54 13.79 18.53
C ASP A 35 1.67 12.28 18.24
N PHE A 36 2.43 11.91 17.20
CA PHE A 36 2.71 10.51 16.88
C PHE A 36 3.40 9.79 18.05
N GLU A 37 2.80 8.67 18.47
CA GLU A 37 3.33 7.74 19.44
C GLU A 37 3.65 6.40 18.75
N LEU A 38 4.91 5.94 18.87
CA LEU A 38 5.40 4.74 18.17
C LEU A 38 4.59 3.47 18.50
N ASP A 39 4.12 3.37 19.74
CA ASP A 39 3.35 2.22 20.24
C ASP A 39 1.83 2.36 20.00
N ASP A 40 1.35 3.50 19.48
CA ASP A 40 -0.06 3.73 19.14
C ASP A 40 -0.24 4.06 17.65
N CYS A 41 -0.53 3.02 16.85
CA CYS A 41 -0.79 3.15 15.41
C CYS A 41 -1.95 4.09 15.06
N SER A 42 -2.86 4.40 16.00
CA SER A 42 -3.97 5.32 15.75
C SER A 42 -3.52 6.78 15.62
N THR A 43 -2.33 7.11 16.14
CA THR A 43 -1.71 8.44 16.06
C THR A 43 -0.89 8.66 14.79
N GLN A 44 -0.66 7.62 13.97
CA GLN A 44 0.07 7.72 12.70
C GLN A 44 -0.78 8.38 11.60
N ARG A 45 -0.13 8.81 10.50
CA ARG A 45 -0.88 9.20 9.30
C ARG A 45 -1.45 7.95 8.62
N ILE A 46 -2.72 7.69 8.90
CA ILE A 46 -3.47 6.54 8.39
C ILE A 46 -4.20 6.83 7.06
N LEU A 47 -4.73 5.78 6.44
CA LEU A 47 -5.62 5.89 5.29
C LEU A 47 -6.89 6.66 5.66
N SER A 48 -7.33 7.54 4.75
CA SER A 48 -8.67 8.16 4.79
C SER A 48 -9.76 7.12 4.53
N ASP A 49 -11.01 7.45 4.83
CA ASP A 49 -12.17 6.58 4.55
C ASP A 49 -12.21 6.16 3.07
N ALA A 50 -12.06 7.12 2.15
CA ALA A 50 -11.97 6.86 0.71
C ALA A 50 -10.73 6.04 0.28
N GLY A 51 -9.71 5.96 1.15
CA GLY A 51 -8.56 5.08 0.92
C GLY A 51 -8.76 3.66 1.47
N ARG A 52 -9.81 3.44 2.27
CA ARG A 52 -10.17 2.14 2.86
C ARG A 52 -11.28 1.44 2.08
N ASP A 53 -12.18 2.21 1.47
CA ASP A 53 -13.19 1.76 0.52
C ASP A 53 -12.55 1.19 -0.76
#